data_AF-A0A428Q212-F1
#
_entry.id   AF-A0A428Q212-F1
#
_cell.length_a   1.000
_cell.length_b   1.000
_cell.length_c   1.000
_cell.angle_alpha   90.00
_cell.angle_beta   90.00
_cell.angle_gamma   90.00
#
_symmetry.space_group_name_H-M   'P 1'
#
loop_
_entity.id
_entity.type
_entity.pdbx_description
1 polymer ?
#
loop_
_entity_poly.entity_id
_entity_poly.type
_entity_poly.pdbx_seq_one_letter_code
_entity_poly.pdbx_strand_id
1 'polypeptide(L)'
;MSFLIGGGYDVEKLAVGLVRDKDNKILLKQTGTNDESLVRITWDTSKWAGQKVHIVVHDSSTSESWGHINVDDIRILCVPGSTTLRGGVYRNQQGRHLLRTDSNNPIILCPPLGAPKFFRDLKPFYDPIDKSWKLVIGLSNDVSGRVLLYSSKDLLSWNYVGTLYIGDGSMGDV
;
A
#
# COMPACT_ATOMS: atom_id res chain seq x y z
N MET A 1 12.35 -0.49 -2.82
CA MET A 1 10.99 -0.52 -2.21
C MET A 1 11.05 -1.18 -0.84
N SER A 2 10.03 -1.02 0.01
CA SER A 2 9.97 -1.73 1.30
C SER A 2 8.54 -2.12 1.66
N PHE A 3 8.35 -3.12 2.50
CA PHE A 3 7.05 -3.53 3.04
C PHE A 3 7.23 -4.14 4.44
N LEU A 4 6.12 -4.31 5.16
CA LEU A 4 6.06 -5.09 6.39
C LEU A 4 5.57 -6.51 6.06
N ILE A 5 6.20 -7.52 6.65
CA ILE A 5 5.80 -8.93 6.49
C ILE A 5 5.80 -9.66 7.83
N GLY A 6 4.87 -10.59 8.01
CA GLY A 6 4.77 -11.52 9.13
C GLY A 6 4.09 -12.81 8.68
N GLY A 7 3.90 -13.76 9.59
CA GLY A 7 3.31 -15.07 9.34
C GLY A 7 4.35 -16.14 8.98
N GLY A 8 3.92 -17.13 8.20
CA GLY A 8 4.65 -18.37 8.00
C GLY A 8 5.88 -18.30 7.09
N TYR A 9 6.79 -19.25 7.31
CA TYR A 9 8.00 -19.51 6.54
C TYR A 9 7.78 -20.70 5.60
N ASP A 10 7.20 -20.45 4.43
CA ASP A 10 7.08 -21.44 3.35
C ASP A 10 7.25 -20.74 2.00
N VAL A 11 8.42 -20.88 1.37
CA VAL A 11 8.73 -20.16 0.13
C VAL A 11 7.82 -20.54 -1.04
N GLU A 12 7.23 -21.74 -1.03
CA GLU A 12 6.37 -22.20 -2.12
C GLU A 12 4.92 -21.71 -1.94
N LYS A 13 4.44 -21.66 -0.70
CA LYS A 13 3.01 -21.40 -0.40
C LYS A 13 2.73 -20.06 0.28
N LEU A 14 3.70 -19.48 0.98
CA LEU A 14 3.57 -18.29 1.82
C LEU A 14 4.68 -17.30 1.49
N ALA A 15 4.45 -16.45 0.49
CA ALA A 15 5.46 -15.49 0.07
C ALA A 15 4.90 -14.22 -0.58
N VAL A 16 5.62 -13.11 -0.39
CA VAL A 16 5.51 -11.91 -1.22
C VAL A 16 6.52 -12.00 -2.35
N GLY A 17 6.09 -11.79 -3.58
CA GLY A 17 6.93 -11.80 -4.78
C GLY A 17 6.86 -10.49 -5.55
N LEU A 18 8.00 -10.05 -6.10
CA LEU A 18 8.05 -9.04 -7.17
C LEU A 18 8.04 -9.77 -8.51
N VAL A 19 7.07 -9.50 -9.37
CA VAL A 19 6.89 -10.19 -10.64
C VAL A 19 6.98 -9.21 -11.78
N ARG A 20 7.68 -9.59 -12.83
CA ARG A 20 7.77 -8.79 -14.07
C ARG A 20 6.62 -9.12 -15.01
N ASP A 21 5.91 -8.10 -15.48
CA ASP A 21 4.69 -8.28 -16.28
C ASP A 21 4.95 -8.94 -17.63
N LYS A 22 6.07 -8.62 -18.28
CA LYS A 22 6.32 -9.04 -19.67
C LYS A 22 6.40 -10.57 -19.83
N ASP A 23 6.81 -11.27 -18.78
CA ASP A 23 7.12 -12.70 -18.80
C ASP A 23 6.68 -13.45 -17.55
N ASN A 24 5.93 -12.79 -16.65
CA ASN A 24 5.52 -13.32 -15.34
C ASN A 24 6.68 -13.89 -14.52
N LYS A 25 7.91 -13.41 -14.73
CA LYS A 25 9.07 -13.90 -14.00
C LYS A 25 9.10 -13.33 -12.60
N ILE A 26 9.21 -14.20 -11.60
CA ILE A 26 9.52 -13.80 -10.22
C ILE A 26 10.95 -13.25 -10.19
N LEU A 27 11.08 -12.00 -9.76
CA LEU A 27 12.33 -11.25 -9.67
C LEU A 27 12.92 -11.32 -8.26
N LEU A 28 12.05 -11.18 -7.26
CA LEU A 28 12.36 -11.26 -5.83
C LEU A 28 11.23 -12.01 -5.12
N LYS A 29 11.55 -12.68 -4.01
CA LYS A 29 10.59 -13.44 -3.20
C LYS A 29 11.00 -13.36 -1.73
N GLN A 30 10.03 -13.23 -0.82
CA GLN A 30 10.25 -13.11 0.62
C GLN A 30 9.13 -13.81 1.38
N THR A 31 9.50 -14.58 2.41
CA THR A 31 8.56 -15.24 3.34
C THR A 31 8.50 -14.46 4.67
N GLY A 32 7.53 -14.82 5.52
CA GLY A 32 7.58 -14.51 6.94
C GLY A 32 8.66 -15.33 7.67
N THR A 33 8.64 -15.28 9.00
CA THR A 33 9.63 -15.94 9.87
C THR A 33 9.01 -16.89 10.88
N ASN A 34 7.76 -17.34 10.66
CA ASN A 34 6.93 -18.00 11.67
C ASN A 34 6.77 -17.12 12.91
N ASP A 35 6.40 -15.86 12.67
CA ASP A 35 6.13 -14.86 13.70
C ASP A 35 5.02 -13.92 13.20
N GLU A 36 4.02 -13.63 14.03
CA GLU A 36 2.95 -12.66 13.69
C GLU A 36 3.48 -11.22 13.64
N SER A 37 4.61 -10.96 14.29
CA SER A 37 5.24 -9.66 14.34
C SER A 37 5.65 -9.21 12.94
N LEU A 38 5.11 -8.08 12.52
CA LEU A 38 5.41 -7.47 11.23
C LEU A 38 6.81 -6.85 11.22
N VAL A 39 7.72 -7.38 10.39
CA VAL A 39 9.09 -6.87 10.22
C VAL A 39 9.27 -6.16 8.87
N ARG A 40 10.08 -5.11 8.87
CA ARG A 40 10.40 -4.34 7.66
C ARG A 40 11.34 -5.12 6.75
N ILE A 41 10.90 -5.36 5.53
CA ILE A 41 11.74 -5.83 4.44
C ILE A 41 12.00 -4.69 3.48
N THR A 42 13.26 -4.54 3.09
CA THR A 42 13.67 -3.57 2.07
C THR A 42 14.30 -4.32 0.91
N TRP A 43 13.76 -4.09 -0.29
CA TRP A 43 14.31 -4.59 -1.54
C TRP A 43 14.91 -3.43 -2.32
N ASP A 44 16.16 -3.57 -2.77
CA ASP A 44 16.67 -2.73 -3.85
C ASP A 44 16.06 -3.20 -5.17
N THR A 45 15.25 -2.33 -5.77
CA THR A 45 14.54 -2.59 -7.03
C THR A 45 15.03 -1.70 -8.18
N SER A 46 16.14 -0.99 -7.98
CA SER A 46 16.71 -0.06 -8.96
C SER A 46 16.95 -0.71 -10.33
N LYS A 47 17.36 -1.98 -10.34
CA LYS A 47 17.59 -2.81 -11.55
C LYS A 47 16.38 -2.91 -12.48
N TRP A 48 15.16 -2.74 -11.96
CA TRP A 48 13.91 -2.85 -12.73
C TRP A 48 13.17 -1.52 -12.82
N ALA A 49 13.82 -0.41 -12.49
CA ALA A 49 13.23 0.91 -12.66
C ALA A 49 12.75 1.13 -14.10
N GLY A 50 11.54 1.66 -14.26
CA GLY A 50 10.90 1.88 -15.56
C GLY A 50 10.32 0.63 -16.22
N GLN A 51 10.53 -0.58 -15.69
CA GLN A 51 9.86 -1.79 -16.16
C GLN A 51 8.50 -1.95 -15.47
N LYS A 52 7.51 -2.48 -16.20
CA LYS A 52 6.24 -2.89 -15.60
C LYS A 52 6.44 -4.13 -14.73
N VAL A 53 6.15 -3.97 -13.45
CA VAL A 53 6.21 -5.02 -12.44
C VAL A 53 4.96 -4.94 -11.54
N HIS A 54 4.66 -6.02 -10.84
CA HIS A 54 3.62 -6.05 -9.81
C HIS A 54 4.06 -6.90 -8.62
N ILE A 55 3.39 -6.69 -7.48
CA ILE A 55 3.56 -7.53 -6.29
C ILE A 55 2.51 -8.63 -6.33
N VAL A 56 2.93 -9.84 -5.98
CA VAL A 56 2.05 -10.98 -5.72
C VAL A 56 2.20 -11.36 -4.25
N VAL A 57 1.08 -11.48 -3.55
CA VAL A 57 1.04 -12.15 -2.24
C VAL A 57 0.49 -13.54 -2.50
N HIS A 58 1.33 -14.55 -2.30
CA HIS A 58 0.95 -15.95 -2.42
C HIS A 58 0.69 -16.48 -1.01
N ASP A 59 -0.57 -16.81 -0.76
CA ASP A 59 -1.03 -17.47 0.45
C ASP A 59 -1.93 -18.64 0.05
N SER A 60 -1.34 -19.85 0.02
CA SER A 60 -2.03 -21.09 -0.38
C SER A 60 -1.75 -22.25 0.58
N SER A 61 -1.18 -21.96 1.74
CA SER A 61 -0.96 -22.99 2.75
C SER A 61 -2.29 -23.44 3.35
N THR A 62 -2.39 -24.72 3.63
CA THR A 62 -3.51 -25.33 4.36
C THR A 62 -3.08 -25.81 5.74
N SER A 63 -1.89 -25.39 6.19
CA SER A 63 -1.38 -25.74 7.52
C SER A 63 -2.21 -25.07 8.60
N GLU A 64 -2.51 -25.78 9.68
CA GLU A 64 -3.20 -25.21 10.84
C GLU A 64 -2.28 -24.33 11.69
N SER A 65 -0.96 -24.46 11.55
CA SER A 65 0.04 -23.64 12.24
C SER A 65 0.91 -22.92 11.21
N TRP A 66 1.00 -21.60 11.34
CA TRP A 66 1.73 -20.72 10.41
C TRP A 66 1.28 -20.83 8.95
N GLY A 67 0.02 -21.18 8.72
CA GLY A 67 -0.56 -21.40 7.39
C GLY A 67 -0.98 -20.13 6.65
N HIS A 68 -0.46 -18.98 7.03
CA HIS A 68 -0.86 -17.67 6.50
C HIS A 68 0.33 -16.73 6.36
N ILE A 69 0.15 -15.66 5.59
CA ILE A 69 1.12 -14.56 5.48
C ILE A 69 0.45 -13.20 5.69
N ASN A 70 1.09 -12.34 6.46
CA ASN A 70 0.64 -10.96 6.68
C ASN A 70 1.53 -10.01 5.89
N VAL A 71 0.91 -9.05 5.21
CA VAL A 71 1.63 -8.04 4.42
C VAL A 71 0.99 -6.69 4.66
N ASP A 72 1.81 -5.70 4.98
CA ASP A 72 1.37 -4.33 5.21
C ASP A 72 2.46 -3.35 4.70
N ASP A 73 2.17 -2.05 4.72
CA ASP A 73 3.12 -0.95 4.54
C ASP A 73 3.97 -1.01 3.27
N ILE A 74 3.38 -1.39 2.14
CA ILE A 74 4.10 -1.39 0.87
C ILE A 74 4.43 0.05 0.49
N ARG A 75 5.72 0.39 0.50
CA ARG A 75 6.28 1.69 0.13
C ARG A 75 7.16 1.55 -1.10
N ILE A 76 6.89 2.38 -2.10
CA ILE A 76 7.77 2.61 -3.23
C ILE A 76 8.59 3.86 -2.90
N LEU A 77 9.92 3.80 -3.00
CA LEU A 77 10.76 4.96 -2.69
C LEU A 77 10.45 6.08 -3.69
N CYS A 78 10.04 7.21 -3.13
CA CYS A 78 9.85 8.46 -3.83
C CYS A 78 11.22 9.12 -4.05
N VAL A 79 11.53 9.52 -5.29
CA VAL A 79 12.66 10.42 -5.57
C VAL A 79 12.13 11.85 -5.47
N PRO A 80 12.62 12.69 -4.54
CA PRO A 80 12.20 14.09 -4.46
C PRO A 80 12.47 14.82 -5.78
N GLY A 81 11.45 15.42 -6.39
CA GLY A 81 11.58 16.22 -7.63
C GLY A 81 10.60 15.92 -8.76
N SER A 82 9.75 14.89 -8.64
CA SER A 82 8.66 14.64 -9.61
C SER A 82 7.39 15.41 -9.23
N THR A 83 7.02 16.39 -10.04
CA THR A 83 5.88 17.32 -9.82
C THR A 83 4.56 16.86 -10.46
N THR A 84 4.49 15.65 -11.04
CA THR A 84 3.27 15.16 -11.70
C THR A 84 2.66 14.00 -10.94
N LEU A 85 1.52 14.24 -10.27
CA LEU A 85 0.66 13.22 -9.67
C LEU A 85 -0.34 12.72 -10.72
N ARG A 86 -0.28 11.44 -11.09
CA ARG A 86 -1.31 10.74 -11.86
C ARG A 86 -1.40 9.28 -11.39
N GLY A 87 -2.58 8.84 -10.94
CA GLY A 87 -2.84 7.40 -10.80
C GLY A 87 -4.12 6.99 -10.10
N GLY A 88 -4.60 5.76 -10.37
CA GLY A 88 -5.86 5.19 -9.87
C GLY A 88 -5.77 3.72 -9.42
N VAL A 89 -6.74 3.26 -8.62
CA VAL A 89 -6.92 1.83 -8.27
C VAL A 89 -7.77 1.18 -9.36
N TYR A 90 -7.28 0.11 -10.00
CA TYR A 90 -8.02 -0.61 -11.03
C TYR A 90 -8.56 -1.94 -10.51
N ARG A 91 -9.85 -2.20 -10.76
CA ARG A 91 -10.49 -3.51 -10.59
C ARG A 91 -10.54 -4.20 -11.96
N ASN A 92 -10.05 -5.43 -12.08
CA ASN A 92 -10.28 -6.21 -13.31
C ASN A 92 -11.68 -6.85 -13.27
N GLN A 93 -12.18 -7.30 -14.43
CA GLN A 93 -13.51 -7.90 -14.61
C GLN A 93 -13.75 -9.20 -13.81
N GLN A 94 -12.75 -9.68 -13.06
CA GLN A 94 -12.77 -10.94 -12.31
C GLN A 94 -12.73 -10.73 -10.79
N GLY A 95 -12.85 -9.48 -10.31
CA GLY A 95 -12.95 -9.18 -8.87
C GLY A 95 -11.64 -9.31 -8.09
N ARG A 96 -10.47 -9.46 -8.75
CA ARG A 96 -9.17 -9.52 -8.08
C ARG A 96 -8.59 -8.11 -7.88
N HIS A 97 -8.20 -7.78 -6.64
CA HIS A 97 -7.50 -6.55 -6.29
C HIS A 97 -6.01 -6.69 -6.66
N LEU A 98 -5.53 -5.89 -7.60
CA LEU A 98 -4.13 -5.90 -8.04
C LEU A 98 -3.49 -4.53 -7.80
N LEU A 99 -2.37 -4.50 -7.08
CA LEU A 99 -1.48 -3.34 -7.05
C LEU A 99 -0.64 -3.36 -8.33
N ARG A 100 -1.07 -2.66 -9.38
CA ARG A 100 -0.35 -2.56 -10.66
C ARG A 100 0.61 -1.38 -10.63
N THR A 101 1.92 -1.59 -10.76
CA THR A 101 2.84 -0.47 -11.01
C THR A 101 2.98 -0.26 -12.52
N ASP A 102 2.09 0.54 -13.08
CA ASP A 102 2.34 1.16 -14.38
C ASP A 102 2.78 2.62 -14.18
N SER A 103 3.12 3.31 -15.28
CA SER A 103 3.56 4.70 -15.24
C SER A 103 2.54 5.68 -14.64
N ASN A 104 1.32 5.22 -14.35
CA ASN A 104 0.26 5.95 -13.67
C ASN A 104 -0.08 5.32 -12.29
N ASN A 105 0.85 4.66 -11.62
CA ASN A 105 0.71 4.21 -10.24
C ASN A 105 2.07 4.39 -9.54
N PRO A 106 2.14 4.92 -8.32
CA PRO A 106 1.06 5.18 -7.34
C PRO A 106 0.26 6.50 -7.45
N ILE A 107 -1.01 6.43 -7.01
CA ILE A 107 -1.96 7.55 -6.82
C ILE A 107 -1.39 8.63 -5.90
N ILE A 108 -0.75 8.19 -4.81
CA ILE A 108 -0.04 9.05 -3.87
C ILE A 108 1.34 8.44 -3.68
N LEU A 109 2.30 8.93 -4.45
CA LEU A 109 3.67 8.43 -4.48
C LEU A 109 4.46 8.77 -3.22
N CYS A 110 4.12 9.88 -2.57
CA CYS A 110 4.83 10.39 -1.42
C CYS A 110 3.83 11.10 -0.49
N PRO A 111 4.03 11.05 0.83
CA PRO A 111 3.38 11.99 1.72
C PRO A 111 3.63 13.43 1.25
N PRO A 112 2.69 14.39 1.43
CA PRO A 112 2.97 15.80 1.19
C PRO A 112 4.25 16.25 1.92
N LEU A 113 4.98 17.23 1.37
CA LEU A 113 6.18 17.76 2.03
C LEU A 113 5.84 18.21 3.47
N GLY A 114 6.54 17.66 4.46
CA GLY A 114 6.28 17.92 5.88
C GLY A 114 5.22 17.03 6.53
N ALA A 115 4.67 16.04 5.81
CA ALA A 115 3.71 15.10 6.40
C ALA A 115 4.37 14.19 7.46
N PRO A 116 3.61 13.81 8.50
CA PRO A 116 4.05 12.91 9.57
C PRO A 116 4.63 11.56 9.09
N LYS A 117 5.38 10.92 10.00
CA LYS A 117 6.12 9.66 9.82
C LYS A 117 5.28 8.49 9.30
N PHE A 118 4.00 8.46 9.63
CA PHE A 118 3.04 7.49 9.14
C PHE A 118 2.01 8.20 8.24
N PHE A 119 1.89 7.77 6.98
CA PHE A 119 0.91 8.20 5.98
C PHE A 119 0.41 6.95 5.26
N ARG A 120 -0.72 6.40 5.72
CA ARG A 120 -1.07 4.98 5.50
C ARG A 120 -2.59 4.78 5.43
N ASP A 121 -2.99 3.56 5.09
CA ASP A 121 -4.36 3.06 5.20
C ASP A 121 -5.37 3.83 4.34
N LEU A 122 -5.03 4.00 3.07
CA LEU A 122 -5.89 4.59 2.05
C LEU A 122 -7.21 3.80 1.93
N LYS A 123 -8.32 4.39 2.36
CA LYS A 123 -9.67 3.82 2.21
C LYS A 123 -10.50 4.65 1.24
N PRO A 124 -10.51 4.31 -0.06
CA PRO A 124 -11.40 4.94 -1.03
C PRO A 124 -12.82 4.37 -0.93
N PHE A 125 -13.84 5.22 -1.02
CA PHE A 125 -15.25 4.84 -1.11
C PHE A 125 -16.01 5.81 -2.03
N TYR A 126 -17.11 5.36 -2.64
CA TYR A 126 -17.94 6.23 -3.47
C TYR A 126 -19.06 6.86 -2.63
N ASP A 127 -19.22 8.17 -2.73
CA ASP A 127 -20.31 8.92 -2.12
C ASP A 127 -21.41 9.18 -3.18
N PRO A 128 -22.58 8.53 -3.07
CA PRO A 128 -23.65 8.65 -4.05
C PRO A 128 -24.38 10.00 -4.00
N ILE A 129 -24.26 10.76 -2.92
CA ILE A 129 -24.93 12.06 -2.74
C ILE A 129 -24.16 13.13 -3.53
N ASP A 130 -22.85 13.22 -3.31
CA ASP A 130 -21.96 14.15 -4.01
C ASP A 130 -21.52 13.61 -5.40
N LYS A 131 -21.87 12.36 -5.71
CA LYS A 131 -21.45 11.67 -6.94
C LYS A 131 -19.94 11.81 -7.16
N SER A 132 -19.18 11.50 -6.12
CA SER A 132 -17.72 11.60 -6.11
C SER A 132 -17.10 10.50 -5.27
N TRP A 133 -15.87 10.13 -5.60
CA TRP A 133 -15.05 9.29 -4.76
C TRP A 133 -14.51 10.10 -3.59
N LYS A 134 -14.44 9.46 -2.43
CA LYS A 134 -13.82 9.95 -1.21
C LYS A 134 -12.64 9.05 -0.89
N LEU A 135 -11.58 9.63 -0.34
CA LEU A 135 -10.42 8.89 0.14
C LEU A 135 -10.08 9.37 1.53
N VAL A 136 -10.09 8.43 2.47
CA VAL A 136 -9.65 8.66 3.84
C VAL A 136 -8.22 8.17 3.98
N ILE A 137 -7.37 9.00 4.58
CA ILE A 137 -5.95 8.69 4.82
C ILE A 137 -5.63 8.92 6.29
N GLY A 138 -5.03 7.93 6.94
CA GLY A 138 -4.49 8.05 8.29
C GLY A 138 -3.09 8.63 8.26
N LEU A 139 -2.83 9.59 9.15
CA LEU A 139 -1.48 10.09 9.41
C LEU A 139 -1.21 10.06 10.89
N SER A 140 0.01 9.76 11.29
CA SER A 140 0.43 9.94 12.66
C SER A 140 1.92 10.24 12.76
N ASN A 141 2.29 10.90 13.85
CA ASN A 141 3.66 10.94 14.35
C ASN A 141 3.71 10.18 15.69
N ASP A 142 4.85 10.26 16.37
CA ASP A 142 5.05 9.56 17.65
C ASP A 142 4.16 10.12 18.80
N VAL A 143 3.35 11.16 18.57
CA VAL A 143 2.56 11.88 19.60
C VAL A 143 1.07 12.02 19.25
N SER A 144 0.69 12.13 17.97
CA SER A 144 -0.65 12.55 17.54
C SER A 144 -1.04 11.89 16.21
N GLY A 145 -2.35 11.71 16.00
CA GLY A 145 -2.94 11.17 14.79
C GLY A 145 -3.79 12.19 14.04
N ARG A 146 -3.95 12.05 12.73
CA ARG A 146 -4.88 12.81 11.90
C ARG A 146 -5.55 11.91 10.89
N VAL A 147 -6.79 12.23 10.57
CA VAL A 147 -7.54 11.59 9.48
C VAL A 147 -7.84 12.67 8.44
N LEU A 148 -7.30 12.52 7.22
CA LEU A 148 -7.55 13.46 6.12
C LEU A 148 -8.60 12.90 5.17
N LEU A 149 -9.38 13.80 4.58
CA LEU A 149 -10.32 13.51 3.53
C LEU A 149 -9.88 14.17 2.22
N TYR A 150 -9.93 13.39 1.16
CA TYR A 150 -9.79 13.83 -0.22
C TYR A 150 -11.04 13.46 -1.02
N SER A 151 -11.31 14.17 -2.11
CA SER A 151 -12.38 13.87 -3.05
C SER A 151 -11.87 13.84 -4.49
N SER A 152 -12.45 12.97 -5.30
CA SER A 152 -12.13 12.79 -6.72
C SER A 152 -13.39 12.51 -7.54
N LYS A 153 -13.42 12.97 -8.80
CA LYS A 153 -14.48 12.59 -9.75
C LYS A 153 -14.11 11.36 -10.59
N ASP A 154 -12.83 11.03 -10.68
CA ASP A 154 -12.28 10.08 -11.67
C ASP A 154 -11.37 9.00 -11.08
N LEU A 155 -11.17 8.96 -9.75
CA LEU A 155 -10.19 8.14 -9.02
C LEU A 155 -8.71 8.45 -9.33
N LEU A 156 -8.44 9.42 -10.21
CA LEU A 156 -7.10 9.76 -10.68
C LEU A 156 -6.61 11.08 -10.09
N SER A 157 -7.51 12.05 -9.97
CA SER A 157 -7.25 13.41 -9.52
C SER A 157 -7.93 13.62 -8.17
N TRP A 158 -7.16 13.90 -7.13
CA TRP A 158 -7.65 14.01 -5.76
C TRP A 158 -7.47 15.43 -5.22
N ASN A 159 -8.56 16.04 -4.78
CA ASN A 159 -8.57 17.34 -4.11
C ASN A 159 -8.61 17.13 -2.60
N TYR A 160 -7.76 17.82 -1.85
CA TYR A 160 -7.84 17.84 -0.41
C TYR A 160 -9.13 18.55 0.03
N VAL A 161 -9.94 17.87 0.85
CA VAL A 161 -11.20 18.42 1.37
C VAL A 161 -10.98 19.03 2.74
N GLY A 162 -10.24 18.33 3.61
CA GLY A 162 -10.01 18.79 4.97
C GLY A 162 -9.50 17.69 5.91
N THR A 163 -9.29 18.07 7.16
CA THR A 163 -8.98 17.15 8.25
C THR A 163 -10.27 16.77 8.95
N LEU A 164 -10.62 15.47 8.93
CA LEU A 164 -11.82 14.94 9.61
C LEU A 164 -11.62 14.81 11.11
N TYR A 165 -10.40 14.45 11.53
CA TYR A 165 -10.10 14.21 12.93
C TYR A 165 -8.64 14.52 13.23
N ILE A 166 -8.39 15.03 14.44
CA ILE A 166 -7.07 15.18 15.03
C ILE A 166 -7.13 14.49 16.39
N GLY A 167 -6.35 13.43 16.54
CA GLY A 167 -6.14 12.73 17.80
C GLY A 167 -4.90 13.30 18.50
N ASP A 168 -4.99 13.44 19.82
CA ASP A 168 -3.92 13.94 20.69
C ASP A 168 -2.99 12.83 21.20
N GLY A 169 -3.21 11.59 20.75
CA GLY A 169 -2.44 10.42 21.17
C GLY A 169 -3.00 9.71 22.40
N SER A 170 -4.08 10.22 23.00
CA SER A 170 -4.81 9.49 24.04
C SER A 170 -5.53 8.27 23.44
N MET A 171 -5.63 7.19 24.21
CA MET A 171 -6.28 5.94 23.78
C MET A 171 -7.79 5.92 24.05
N GLY A 172 -8.39 7.06 24.45
CA GLY A 172 -9.74 7.10 25.01
C GLY A 172 -9.82 6.40 26.38
N ASP A 173 -11.00 6.43 27.00
CA ASP A 173 -11.25 5.65 28.21
C ASP A 173 -11.33 4.15 27.85
N VAL A 174 -10.60 3.32 28.59
CA VAL A 174 -10.55 1.86 28.45
C VAL A 174 -11.63 1.15 29.25
#